data_AF-A0A2N6LA25-F1
#
_entry.id   AF-A0A2N6LA25-F1
#
_cell.length_a   1.000
_cell.length_b   1.000
_cell.length_c   1.000
_cell.angle_alpha   90.00
_cell.angle_beta   90.00
_cell.angle_gamma   90.00
#
_symmetry.space_group_name_H-M   'P 1'
#
loop_
_entity.id
_entity.type
_entity.pdbx_description
1 polymer ?
#
loop_
_entity_poly.entity_id
_entity_poly.type
_entity_poly.pdbx_seq_one_letter_code
_entity_poly.pdbx_strand_id
1 'polypeptide(L)' 'MTPKHTKLKFPLLQYLNQPLFSSDTKLVLNPRRFAHLYRIELLKKCWHRECDAKGPFSS' A
#
# COMPACT_ATOMS: atom_id res chain seq x y z
N MET A 1 7.77 -10.91 -16.17
CA MET A 1 6.47 -11.54 -15.85
C MET A 1 5.62 -10.53 -15.09
N THR A 2 4.64 -9.93 -15.75
CA THR A 2 3.70 -8.99 -15.13
C THR A 2 2.70 -9.77 -14.27
N PRO A 3 2.57 -9.52 -12.95
CA PRO A 3 1.58 -10.21 -12.14
C PRO A 3 0.19 -9.80 -12.64
N LYS A 4 -0.53 -10.77 -13.22
CA LYS A 4 -1.94 -10.63 -13.60
C LYS A 4 -2.70 -10.21 -12.35
N HIS A 5 -3.34 -9.05 -12.39
CA HIS A 5 -4.17 -8.51 -11.32
C HIS A 5 -5.31 -9.46 -10.98
N THR A 6 -5.06 -10.44 -10.12
CA THR A 6 -6.10 -11.04 -9.31
C THR A 6 -6.70 -9.90 -8.49
N LYS A 7 -7.98 -9.58 -8.73
CA LYS A 7 -8.76 -8.58 -7.98
C LYS A 7 -9.00 -9.01 -6.52
N LEU A 8 -7.98 -9.51 -5.85
CA LEU A 8 -7.96 -9.62 -4.41
C LEU A 8 -7.94 -8.19 -3.88
N LYS A 9 -9.13 -7.69 -3.52
CA LYS A 9 -9.32 -6.37 -2.88
C LYS A 9 -8.60 -6.28 -1.53
N PHE A 10 -8.08 -7.41 -1.03
CA PHE A 10 -7.42 -7.52 0.25
C PHE A 10 -5.91 -7.84 0.09
N PRO A 11 -5.02 -7.04 0.71
CA PRO A 11 -3.58 -7.25 0.70
C PRO A 11 -3.16 -8.41 1.63
N LEU A 12 -3.46 -9.64 1.22
CA LEU A 12 -3.26 -10.86 2.02
C LEU A 12 -1.79 -11.08 2.41
N LEU A 13 -0.88 -10.90 1.45
CA LEU A 13 0.56 -11.06 1.69
C LEU A 13 1.09 -10.02 2.68
N GLN A 14 0.65 -8.77 2.58
CA GLN A 14 1.08 -7.70 3.49
C GLN A 14 0.47 -7.88 4.89
N TYR A 15 -0.73 -8.45 4.99
CA TYR A 15 -1.34 -8.80 6.27
C TYR A 15 -0.55 -9.90 6.99
N LEU A 16 -0.10 -10.92 6.26
CA LEU A 16 0.71 -12.01 6.82
C LEU A 16 2.13 -11.56 7.18
N ASN A 17 2.69 -10.60 6.44
CA ASN A 17 4.02 -10.03 6.68
C ASN A 17 4.02 -8.86 7.69
N GLN A 18 2.97 -8.72 8.51
CA GLN A 18 2.98 -7.69 9.54
C GLN A 18 4.14 -7.90 10.52
N PRO A 19 4.87 -6.83 10.90
CA PRO A 19 5.90 -6.94 11.92
C PRO A 19 5.27 -7.25 13.27
N LEU A 20 5.62 -8.41 13.83
CA LEU A 20 5.02 -8.91 15.08
C LEU A 20 5.58 -8.22 16.33
N PHE A 21 6.77 -7.62 16.25
CA PHE A 21 7.51 -7.09 17.40
C PHE A 21 8.13 -5.71 17.19
N SER A 22 7.62 -4.91 16.25
CA SER A 22 8.11 -3.55 16.03
C SER A 22 7.57 -2.59 17.11
N SER A 23 8.45 -1.78 17.69
CA SER A 23 8.06 -0.63 18.54
C SER A 23 7.27 0.42 17.76
N ASP A 24 7.56 0.54 16.47
CA ASP A 24 7.09 1.66 15.64
C ASP A 24 5.75 1.36 14.97
N THR A 25 5.43 0.08 14.74
CA THR A 25 4.20 -0.34 14.07
C THR A 25 3.39 -1.30 14.93
N LYS A 26 2.14 -0.93 15.21
CA LYS A 26 1.23 -1.77 15.97
C LYS A 26 0.73 -2.93 15.11
N LEU A 27 0.82 -4.15 15.63
CA LEU A 27 0.22 -5.32 15.02
C LEU A 27 -1.30 -5.15 14.89
N VAL A 28 -1.87 -5.41 13.71
CA VAL A 28 -3.30 -5.25 13.43
C VAL A 28 -3.92 -6.60 13.09
N LEU A 29 -4.43 -7.28 14.12
CA LEU A 29 -5.06 -8.60 14.01
C LEU A 29 -6.46 -8.58 13.37
N ASN A 30 -7.07 -7.41 13.18
CA ASN A 30 -8.36 -7.31 12.51
C ASN A 30 -8.14 -7.09 11.01
N PRO A 31 -8.51 -8.05 10.13
CA PRO A 31 -8.26 -7.95 8.70
C PRO A 31 -8.94 -6.75 8.05
N ARG A 32 -10.19 -6.44 8.44
CA ARG A 32 -10.93 -5.28 7.87
C ARG A 32 -10.24 -3.97 8.22
N ARG A 33 -9.77 -3.85 9.47
CA ARG A 33 -9.02 -2.68 9.94
C ARG A 33 -7.70 -2.53 9.20
N PHE A 34 -6.96 -3.62 9.02
CA PHE A 34 -5.72 -3.61 8.26
C PHE A 34 -5.94 -3.16 6.81
N ALA A 35 -6.95 -3.71 6.14
CA ALA A 35 -7.26 -3.34 4.76
C ALA A 35 -7.50 -1.83 4.59
N HIS A 36 -8.23 -1.23 5.53
CA HIS A 36 -8.50 0.21 5.53
C HIS A 36 -7.22 1.04 5.74
N LEU A 37 -6.43 0.70 6.76
CA LEU A 37 -5.16 1.37 7.05
C LEU A 37 -4.16 1.25 5.89
N TYR A 38 -4.03 0.05 5.32
CA TYR A 38 -3.17 -0.22 4.18
C TYR A 38 -3.55 0.63 2.96
N ARG A 39 -4.85 0.79 2.69
CA ARG A 39 -5.32 1.64 1.59
C ARG A 39 -4.97 3.11 1.81
N ILE A 40 -5.11 3.61 3.03
CA ILE A 40 -4.71 4.99 3.38
C ILE A 40 -3.20 5.16 3.18
N GLU A 41 -2.39 4.21 3.62
CA GLU A 41 -0.93 4.27 3.47
C GLU A 41 -0.50 4.28 2.00
N LEU A 42 -1.14 3.47 1.16
CA LEU A 42 -0.93 3.51 -0.29
C LEU A 42 -1.25 4.88 -0.87
N LEU A 43 -2.40 5.46 -0.49
CA LEU A 43 -2.77 6.79 -0.94
C LEU A 43 -1.76 7.85 -0.50
N LYS A 44 -1.26 7.79 0.74
CA LYS A 44 -0.19 8.69 1.22
C LYS A 44 1.10 8.53 0.43
N LYS A 45 1.50 7.29 0.11
CA LYS A 45 2.68 7.02 -0.73
C LYS A 45 2.51 7.59 -2.13
N CYS A 46 1.34 7.42 -2.74
CA CYS A 46 1.03 8.03 -4.03
C CYS A 46 1.00 9.57 -3.95
N TRP A 47 0.48 10.12 -2.84
CA TRP A 47 0.41 11.56 -2.62
C TRP A 47 1.78 12.20 -2.46
N HIS A 48 2.74 11.50 -1.85
CA HIS A 48 4.11 11.98 -1.69
C HIS A 48 5.00 11.73 -2.91
N ARG A 49 4.53 10.95 -3.89
CA ARG A 49 5.22 10.87 -5.19
C ARG A 49 4.92 12.16 -5.94
N GLU A 50 5.96 12.89 -6.33
CA GLU A 50 5.81 13.91 -7.36
C GLU A 50 5.22 13.23 -8.61
N CYS A 51 4.18 13.84 -9.17
CA CYS A 51 3.61 13.35 -10.42
C CYS A 51 4.67 13.52 -11.51
N ASP A 52 5.38 12.43 -11.85
CA ASP A 52 6.27 12.35 -13.02
C ASP A 52 5.54 12.56 -14.37
N ALA A 53 4.24 12.87 -14.34
CA ALA A 53 3.50 13.40 -15.47
C ALA A 53 3.94 14.84 -15.84
N LYS A 54 5.25 15.09 -15.91
CA LYS A 54 5.77 16.08 -16.85
C LYS A 54 5.70 15.41 -18.22
N GLY A 55 4.60 15.64 -18.92
CA GLY A 55 4.50 15.24 -20.33
C GLY A 55 5.68 15.82 -21.12
N PRO A 56 6.03 15.26 -22.29
CA PRO A 56 7.15 15.71 -23.13
C PRO A 56 6.99 17.13 -23.73
N PHE A 57 6.16 17.98 -23.13
CA PHE A 57 5.91 19.35 -23.54
C PHE A 57 6.31 20.30 -22.41
N SER A 58 7.61 20.41 -22.13
CA SER A 58 8.13 21.62 -21.50
C SER A 58 9.56 21.87 -21.96
N SER A 59 9.70 22.95 -22.74
CA SER A 59 10.89 23.61 -23.31
C SER A 59 11.49 22.99 -24.58
#